data_AF-A0A352NTU2-F1
#
_entry.id   AF-A0A352NTU2-F1
#
_cell.length_a   1.000
_cell.length_b   1.000
_cell.length_c   1.000
_cell.angle_alpha   90.00
_cell.angle_beta   90.00
_cell.angle_gamma   90.00
#
_symmetry.space_group_name_H-M   'P 1'
#
loop_
_entity.id
_entity.type
_entity.pdbx_description
1 polymer ?
#
loop_
_entity_poly.entity_id
_entity_poly.type
_entity_poly.pdbx_seq_one_letter_code
_entity_poly.pdbx_strand_id
1 'polypeptide(L)'
;MFFVLLLIIIGGKKGIKSVITLAITGFMVLKVLIPLVIQGFNPVIVSSVICMIAIVVNLVIIGGKNEKTLSAIIGTFGGVLIAGFIALFSNSIIRVNGLTDDQMQSIIYVAQNSNFDFPGLLFAGIIMGALGAVMDVSISIASSVKEIEDAKPDITVKELIKSGMNVGKDIMGTMANTLILAYVGGAMYIMIMVSSYSYSSSVTTAVDQDVIASEILKALAGSIGLIFAIPITTVVAALLVKRHRNRSKEISEPEGEK
;
A
#
# COMPACT_ATOMS: atom_id res chain seq x y z
N MET A 1 -16.13 13.68 -12.29
CA MET A 1 -16.41 15.04 -11.73
C MET A 1 -17.30 15.00 -10.49
N PHE A 2 -18.43 14.28 -10.50
CA PHE A 2 -19.32 14.15 -9.34
C PHE A 2 -18.61 13.72 -8.04
N PHE A 3 -17.75 12.69 -8.13
CA PHE A 3 -16.93 12.22 -6.99
C PHE A 3 -16.05 13.31 -6.36
N VAL A 4 -15.38 14.12 -7.18
CA VAL A 4 -14.52 15.22 -6.73
C VAL A 4 -15.35 16.29 -6.01
N LEU A 5 -16.53 16.59 -6.54
CA LEU A 5 -17.43 17.60 -5.98
C LEU A 5 -17.93 17.16 -4.60
N LEU A 6 -18.34 15.90 -4.45
CA LEU A 6 -18.74 15.33 -3.16
C LEU A 6 -17.59 15.34 -2.14
N LEU A 7 -16.37 14.96 -2.56
CA LEU A 7 -15.19 14.99 -1.67
C LEU A 7 -14.92 16.40 -1.15
N ILE A 8 -15.05 17.42 -1.99
CA ILE A 8 -14.79 18.81 -1.59
C ILE A 8 -15.91 19.33 -0.68
N ILE A 9 -17.17 19.03 -1.00
CA ILE A 9 -18.32 19.47 -0.19
C ILE A 9 -18.28 18.83 1.21
N ILE A 10 -18.06 17.51 1.28
CA ILE A 10 -18.10 16.77 2.55
C ILE A 10 -16.78 16.89 3.32
N GLY A 11 -15.64 16.78 2.62
CA GLY A 11 -14.31 16.77 3.23
C GLY A 11 -13.70 18.17 3.44
N GLY A 12 -14.31 19.22 2.89
CA GLY A 12 -13.83 20.60 2.97
C GLY A 12 -12.36 20.74 2.51
N LYS A 13 -11.53 21.42 3.31
CA LYS A 13 -10.10 21.60 3.03
C LYS A 13 -9.32 20.28 2.95
N LYS A 14 -9.69 19.26 3.73
CA LYS A 14 -9.07 17.93 3.66
C LYS A 14 -9.49 17.20 2.39
N GLY A 15 -10.75 17.36 1.97
CA GLY A 15 -11.27 16.84 0.70
C GLY A 15 -10.48 17.36 -0.51
N ILE A 16 -10.18 18.66 -0.56
CA ILE A 16 -9.34 19.25 -1.62
C ILE A 16 -7.96 18.58 -1.66
N LYS A 17 -7.31 18.42 -0.49
CA LYS A 17 -6.01 17.74 -0.39
C LYS A 17 -6.08 16.30 -0.91
N SER A 18 -7.11 15.55 -0.54
CA SER A 18 -7.32 14.17 -1.02
C SER A 18 -7.48 14.09 -2.54
N VAL A 19 -8.19 15.06 -3.14
CA VAL A 19 -8.32 15.15 -4.61
C VAL A 19 -6.96 15.41 -5.27
N ILE A 20 -6.16 16.33 -4.70
CA ILE A 20 -4.82 16.63 -5.21
C ILE A 20 -3.92 15.39 -5.14
N THR A 21 -3.89 14.68 -4.00
CA THR A 21 -3.07 13.47 -3.85
C THR A 21 -3.51 12.34 -4.77
N LEU A 22 -4.81 12.19 -4.99
CA LEU A 22 -5.35 11.21 -5.94
C LEU A 22 -4.93 11.58 -7.37
N ALA A 23 -5.01 12.85 -7.75
CA ALA A 23 -4.58 13.32 -9.07
C ALA A 23 -3.07 13.12 -9.29
N ILE A 24 -2.24 13.41 -8.28
CA ILE A 24 -0.80 13.17 -8.32
C ILE A 24 -0.51 11.67 -8.48
N THR A 25 -1.17 10.81 -7.71
CA THR A 25 -0.98 9.35 -7.79
C THR A 25 -1.40 8.83 -9.16
N GLY A 26 -2.56 9.26 -9.68
CA GLY A 26 -3.02 8.91 -11.02
C GLY A 26 -2.06 9.41 -12.12
N PHE A 27 -1.52 10.63 -11.97
CA PHE A 27 -0.52 11.16 -12.89
C PHE A 27 0.78 10.33 -12.86
N MET A 28 1.29 10.01 -11.67
CA MET A 28 2.48 9.17 -11.52
C MET A 28 2.28 7.80 -12.16
N VAL A 29 1.12 7.18 -12.01
CA VAL A 29 0.85 5.88 -12.64
C VAL A 29 0.75 6.02 -14.17
N LEU A 30 -0.11 6.90 -14.66
CA LEU A 30 -0.45 6.97 -16.09
C LEU A 30 0.64 7.63 -16.95
N LYS A 31 1.38 8.60 -16.39
CA LYS A 31 2.37 9.40 -17.13
C LYS A 31 3.81 9.05 -16.81
N VAL A 32 4.08 8.32 -15.72
CA VAL A 32 5.44 7.94 -15.33
C VAL A 32 5.61 6.42 -15.30
N LEU A 33 4.83 5.70 -14.48
CA LEU A 33 4.98 4.25 -14.30
C LEU A 33 4.74 3.50 -15.61
N ILE A 34 3.56 3.66 -16.21
CA ILE A 34 3.17 2.91 -17.42
C ILE A 34 4.13 3.21 -18.59
N PRO A 35 4.44 4.48 -18.93
CA PRO A 35 5.37 4.76 -20.03
C PRO A 35 6.78 4.22 -19.81
N LEU A 36 7.32 4.31 -18.58
CA LEU A 36 8.65 3.76 -18.28
C LEU A 36 8.69 2.24 -18.42
N VAL A 37 7.64 1.56 -17.96
CA VAL A 37 7.54 0.10 -18.12
C VAL A 37 7.46 -0.28 -19.61
N ILE A 38 6.68 0.44 -20.41
CA ILE A 38 6.60 0.21 -21.87
C ILE A 38 7.97 0.44 -22.55
N GLN A 39 8.73 1.44 -22.11
CA GLN A 39 10.10 1.69 -22.59
C GLN A 39 11.12 0.60 -22.21
N GLY A 40 10.71 -0.41 -21.44
CA GLY A 40 11.55 -1.56 -21.07
C GLY A 40 12.34 -1.37 -19.78
N PHE A 41 12.04 -0.34 -18.97
CA PHE A 41 12.62 -0.25 -17.64
C PHE A 41 12.07 -1.34 -16.72
N ASN A 42 12.92 -1.83 -15.81
CA ASN A 42 12.54 -2.88 -14.87
C ASN A 42 11.33 -2.45 -14.01
N PRO A 43 10.16 -3.13 -14.11
CA PRO A 43 8.96 -2.72 -13.41
C PRO A 43 9.09 -2.77 -11.89
N VAL A 44 9.90 -3.68 -11.34
CA VAL A 44 10.14 -3.80 -9.89
C VAL A 44 10.78 -2.52 -9.35
N ILE A 45 11.82 -2.02 -10.02
CA ILE A 45 12.53 -0.82 -9.60
C ILE A 45 11.65 0.42 -9.79
N VAL A 46 11.04 0.56 -10.98
CA VAL A 46 10.22 1.73 -11.31
C VAL A 46 9.03 1.85 -10.36
N SER A 47 8.29 0.76 -10.16
CA SER A 47 7.13 0.76 -9.26
C SER A 47 7.53 1.02 -7.80
N SER A 48 8.63 0.43 -7.31
CA SER A 48 9.12 0.67 -5.95
C SER A 48 9.48 2.14 -5.71
N VAL A 49 10.17 2.79 -6.66
CA VAL A 49 10.52 4.21 -6.56
C VAL A 49 9.27 5.09 -6.62
N ILE A 50 8.34 4.80 -7.53
CA ILE A 50 7.10 5.57 -7.66
C ILE A 50 6.23 5.42 -6.40
N CYS A 51 6.09 4.20 -5.86
CA CYS A 51 5.41 3.97 -4.59
C CYS A 51 6.04 4.81 -3.47
N MET A 52 7.37 4.79 -3.34
CA MET A 52 8.06 5.56 -2.29
C MET A 52 7.78 7.06 -2.41
N ILE A 53 7.87 7.62 -3.62
CA ILE A 53 7.56 9.03 -3.87
C ILE A 53 6.08 9.32 -3.57
N ALA A 54 5.16 8.46 -4.02
CA ALA A 54 3.73 8.62 -3.79
C ALA A 54 3.38 8.59 -2.29
N ILE A 55 4.00 7.69 -1.50
CA ILE A 55 3.83 7.62 -0.04
C ILE A 55 4.20 8.95 0.60
N VAL A 56 5.42 9.43 0.32
CA VAL A 56 5.93 10.67 0.92
C VAL A 56 5.07 11.85 0.52
N VAL A 57 4.78 12.02 -0.77
CA VAL A 57 4.00 13.16 -1.28
C VAL A 57 2.58 13.14 -0.70
N ASN A 58 1.89 12.01 -0.74
CA ASN A 58 0.51 11.91 -0.27
C ASN A 58 0.40 12.17 1.23
N LEU A 59 1.22 11.49 2.03
CA LEU A 59 1.17 11.63 3.48
C LEU A 59 1.58 13.03 3.94
N VAL A 60 2.56 13.66 3.30
CA VAL A 60 2.97 15.04 3.62
C VAL A 60 1.87 16.05 3.26
N ILE A 61 1.19 15.89 2.12
CA ILE A 61 0.11 16.81 1.72
C ILE A 61 -1.09 16.68 2.69
N ILE A 62 -1.49 15.45 2.99
CA ILE A 62 -2.66 15.15 3.82
C ILE A 62 -2.38 15.47 5.29
N GLY A 63 -1.35 14.85 5.86
CA GLY A 63 -1.02 14.89 7.29
C GLY A 63 -0.15 16.08 7.72
N GLY A 64 0.53 16.74 6.78
CA GLY A 64 1.52 17.78 7.08
C GLY A 64 2.85 17.20 7.57
N LYS A 65 3.84 18.07 7.82
CA LYS A 65 5.15 17.66 8.38
C LYS A 65 5.06 17.53 9.90
N ASN A 66 4.90 16.32 10.41
CA ASN A 66 4.91 16.01 11.84
C ASN A 66 5.35 14.55 12.10
N GLU A 67 5.58 14.20 13.37
CA GLU A 67 6.05 12.88 13.80
C GLU A 67 5.07 11.75 13.42
N LYS A 68 3.76 12.06 13.45
CA LYS A 68 2.69 11.15 13.01
C LYS A 68 2.84 10.79 11.52
N THR A 69 2.99 11.80 10.66
CA THR A 69 3.18 11.60 9.22
C THR A 69 4.46 10.82 8.95
N LEU A 70 5.55 11.13 9.65
CA LEU A 70 6.81 10.42 9.49
C LEU A 70 6.68 8.94 9.87
N SER A 71 5.96 8.66 10.96
CA SER A 71 5.69 7.29 11.41
C SER A 71 4.83 6.53 10.41
N ALA A 72 3.81 7.18 9.85
CA ALA A 72 2.97 6.62 8.81
C ALA A 72 3.75 6.34 7.51
N ILE A 73 4.70 7.21 7.12
CA ILE A 73 5.56 6.98 5.95
C ILE A 73 6.41 5.73 6.16
N ILE A 74 7.09 5.60 7.31
CA ILE A 74 7.95 4.46 7.62
C ILE A 74 7.12 3.16 7.69
N GLY A 75 5.97 3.22 8.35
CA GLY A 75 5.02 2.12 8.42
C GLY A 75 4.51 1.65 7.06
N THR A 76 4.11 2.61 6.21
CA THR A 76 3.61 2.31 4.87
C THR A 76 4.69 1.71 4.00
N PHE A 77 5.90 2.30 4.04
CA PHE A 77 7.03 1.79 3.29
C PHE A 77 7.41 0.36 3.73
N GLY A 78 7.47 0.10 5.03
CA GLY A 78 7.73 -1.23 5.57
C GLY A 78 6.68 -2.25 5.13
N GLY A 79 5.40 -1.91 5.21
CA GLY A 79 4.31 -2.79 4.77
C GLY A 79 4.33 -3.09 3.26
N VAL A 80 4.54 -2.08 2.44
CA VAL A 80 4.60 -2.22 0.97
C VAL A 80 5.84 -3.03 0.55
N LEU A 81 6.98 -2.83 1.20
CA LEU A 81 8.18 -3.64 0.94
C LEU A 81 7.97 -5.11 1.31
N ILE A 82 7.27 -5.40 2.40
CA ILE A 82 6.95 -6.77 2.79
C ILE A 82 6.00 -7.41 1.79
N ALA A 83 4.97 -6.68 1.31
CA ALA A 83 4.11 -7.17 0.23
C ALA A 83 4.91 -7.47 -1.04
N GLY A 84 5.82 -6.57 -1.43
CA GLY A 84 6.70 -6.76 -2.57
C GLY A 84 7.66 -7.94 -2.38
N PHE A 85 8.22 -8.12 -1.19
CA PHE A 85 9.08 -9.25 -0.88
C PHE A 85 8.33 -10.59 -1.00
N ILE A 86 7.10 -10.66 -0.50
CA ILE A 86 6.24 -11.84 -0.64
C ILE A 86 5.94 -12.09 -2.12
N ALA A 87 5.64 -11.06 -2.90
CA ALA A 87 5.42 -11.19 -4.33
C ALA A 87 6.63 -11.80 -5.05
N LEU A 88 7.84 -11.29 -4.81
CA LEU A 88 9.07 -11.81 -5.42
C LEU A 88 9.38 -13.24 -4.97
N PHE A 89 9.23 -13.51 -3.67
CA PHE A 89 9.49 -14.82 -3.09
C PHE A 89 8.52 -15.88 -3.62
N SER A 90 7.22 -15.60 -3.60
CA SER A 90 6.20 -16.49 -4.15
C SER A 90 6.37 -16.69 -5.65
N ASN A 91 6.70 -15.63 -6.40
CA ASN A 91 6.94 -15.77 -7.83
C ASN A 91 8.18 -16.63 -8.15
N SER A 92 9.23 -16.60 -7.32
CA SER A 92 10.39 -17.48 -7.49
C SER A 92 10.05 -18.97 -7.33
N ILE A 93 8.99 -19.29 -6.59
CA ILE A 93 8.56 -20.67 -6.32
C ILE A 93 7.50 -21.11 -7.32
N ILE A 94 6.52 -20.25 -7.59
CA ILE A 94 5.31 -20.59 -8.36
C ILE A 94 5.46 -20.23 -9.85
N ARG A 95 6.34 -19.29 -10.20
CA ARG A 95 6.62 -18.81 -11.58
C ARG A 95 5.38 -18.34 -12.35
N VAL A 96 4.59 -17.47 -11.72
CA VAL A 96 3.33 -16.97 -12.27
C VAL A 96 3.51 -15.62 -12.98
N ASN A 97 3.10 -15.54 -14.24
CA ASN A 97 3.08 -14.27 -14.99
C ASN A 97 1.80 -13.47 -14.75
N GLY A 98 0.71 -14.14 -14.37
CA GLY A 98 -0.58 -13.53 -14.04
C GLY A 98 -1.37 -12.99 -15.24
N LEU A 99 -1.01 -13.40 -16.45
CA LEU A 99 -1.70 -13.08 -17.69
C LEU A 99 -1.82 -14.35 -18.53
N THR A 100 -2.87 -14.44 -19.35
CA THR A 100 -2.97 -15.50 -20.35
C THR A 100 -1.97 -15.28 -21.48
N ASP A 101 -1.63 -16.33 -22.22
CA ASP A 101 -0.72 -16.24 -23.37
C ASP A 101 -1.18 -15.19 -24.40
N ASP A 102 -2.48 -15.15 -24.70
CA ASP A 102 -3.07 -14.16 -25.61
C ASP A 102 -2.90 -12.72 -25.10
N GLN A 103 -3.04 -12.49 -23.79
CA GLN A 103 -2.83 -11.18 -23.18
C GLN A 103 -1.36 -10.77 -23.23
N MET A 104 -0.45 -11.69 -22.94
CA MET A 104 0.99 -11.43 -23.03
C MET A 104 1.40 -11.09 -24.47
N GLN A 105 0.94 -11.84 -25.46
CA GLN A 105 1.19 -11.56 -26.88
C GLN A 105 0.62 -10.20 -27.30
N SER A 106 -0.59 -9.87 -26.85
CA SER A 106 -1.20 -8.56 -27.11
C SER A 106 -0.38 -7.41 -26.55
N ILE A 107 0.13 -7.55 -25.31
CA ILE A 107 1.00 -6.54 -24.68
C ILE A 107 2.32 -6.41 -25.44
N ILE A 108 2.98 -7.53 -25.78
CA ILE A 108 4.24 -7.52 -26.54
C ILE A 108 4.06 -6.81 -27.88
N TYR A 109 2.97 -7.12 -28.59
CA TYR A 109 2.65 -6.53 -29.88
C TYR A 109 2.44 -5.01 -29.78
N VAL A 110 1.62 -4.56 -28.82
CA VAL A 110 1.30 -3.13 -28.64
C VAL A 110 2.48 -2.34 -28.09
N ALA A 111 3.22 -2.91 -27.13
CA ALA A 111 4.39 -2.28 -26.53
C ALA A 111 5.62 -2.28 -27.47
N GLN A 112 5.57 -3.05 -28.57
CA GLN A 112 6.70 -3.28 -29.48
C GLN A 112 7.97 -3.70 -28.74
N ASN A 113 7.81 -4.44 -27.64
CA ASN A 113 8.90 -4.85 -26.77
C ASN A 113 8.77 -6.33 -26.43
N SER A 114 9.63 -7.14 -27.06
CA SER A 114 9.61 -8.60 -26.93
C SER A 114 10.14 -9.11 -25.58
N ASN A 115 10.80 -8.26 -24.79
CA ASN A 115 11.40 -8.63 -23.50
C ASN A 115 10.64 -8.00 -22.31
N PHE A 116 9.31 -8.03 -22.38
CA PHE A 116 8.47 -7.45 -21.34
C PHE A 116 8.52 -8.29 -20.05
N ASP A 117 8.81 -7.66 -18.91
CA ASP A 117 8.92 -8.32 -17.60
C ASP A 117 7.54 -8.44 -16.93
N PHE A 118 6.80 -9.51 -17.28
CA PHE A 118 5.48 -9.80 -16.71
C PHE A 118 5.50 -10.09 -15.20
N PRO A 119 6.46 -10.87 -14.66
CA PRO A 119 6.60 -11.01 -13.21
C PRO A 119 6.83 -9.68 -12.48
N GLY A 120 7.65 -8.80 -13.06
CA GLY A 120 7.84 -7.44 -12.54
C GLY A 120 6.55 -6.62 -12.59
N LEU A 121 5.72 -6.78 -13.63
CA LEU A 121 4.42 -6.13 -13.72
C LEU A 121 3.45 -6.65 -12.64
N LEU A 122 3.45 -7.96 -12.37
CA LEU A 122 2.69 -8.55 -11.27
C LEU A 122 3.13 -7.93 -9.93
N PHE A 123 4.44 -7.86 -9.67
CA PHE A 123 4.99 -7.18 -8.49
C PHE A 123 4.49 -5.74 -8.39
N ALA A 124 4.58 -4.97 -9.49
CA ALA A 124 4.14 -3.57 -9.53
C ALA A 124 2.65 -3.45 -9.18
N GLY A 125 1.81 -4.34 -9.72
CA GLY A 125 0.39 -4.40 -9.41
C GLY A 125 0.10 -4.67 -7.94
N ILE A 126 0.86 -5.58 -7.31
CA ILE A 126 0.72 -5.92 -5.89
C ILE A 126 1.04 -4.72 -5.00
N ILE A 127 2.20 -4.09 -5.20
CA ILE A 127 2.61 -2.98 -4.33
C ILE A 127 1.73 -1.74 -4.55
N MET A 128 1.31 -1.48 -5.79
CA MET A 128 0.42 -0.35 -6.10
C MET A 128 -1.00 -0.57 -5.57
N GLY A 129 -1.53 -1.79 -5.67
CA GLY A 129 -2.86 -2.11 -5.12
C GLY A 129 -2.87 -2.12 -3.60
N ALA A 130 -1.79 -2.58 -2.95
CA ALA A 130 -1.68 -2.55 -1.49
C ALA A 130 -1.45 -1.12 -0.94
N LEU A 131 -0.79 -0.25 -1.71
CA LEU A 131 -0.36 1.09 -1.29
C LEU A 131 -1.44 1.89 -0.56
N GLY A 132 -2.65 1.97 -1.13
CA GLY A 132 -3.74 2.78 -0.60
C GLY A 132 -4.20 2.29 0.78
N ALA A 133 -4.52 1.00 0.89
CA ALA A 133 -4.97 0.39 2.14
C ALA A 133 -3.88 0.45 3.23
N VAL A 134 -2.62 0.23 2.84
CA VAL A 134 -1.47 0.31 3.77
C VAL A 134 -1.23 1.75 4.23
N MET A 135 -1.42 2.74 3.36
CA MET A 135 -1.31 4.16 3.72
C MET A 135 -2.40 4.57 4.72
N ASP A 136 -3.64 4.16 4.48
CA ASP A 136 -4.79 4.50 5.30
C ASP A 136 -4.70 3.86 6.71
N VAL A 137 -4.24 2.61 6.80
CA VAL A 137 -4.02 1.97 8.10
C VAL A 137 -2.86 2.64 8.85
N SER A 138 -1.78 2.99 8.16
CA SER A 138 -0.59 3.58 8.79
C SER A 138 -0.89 4.97 9.34
N ILE A 139 -1.62 5.82 8.59
CA ILE A 139 -2.00 7.14 9.09
C ILE A 139 -3.01 7.04 10.24
N SER A 140 -3.93 6.08 10.20
CA SER A 140 -4.92 5.86 11.27
C SER A 140 -4.23 5.43 12.56
N ILE A 141 -3.33 4.46 12.51
CA ILE A 141 -2.56 4.00 13.66
C ILE A 141 -1.66 5.10 14.22
N ALA A 142 -0.94 5.81 13.38
CA ALA A 142 -0.11 6.93 13.82
C ALA A 142 -0.97 8.05 14.47
N SER A 143 -2.20 8.27 14.00
CA SER A 143 -3.17 9.18 14.64
C SER A 143 -3.53 8.71 16.04
N SER A 144 -3.98 7.46 16.17
CA SER A 144 -4.44 6.90 17.43
C SER A 144 -3.33 6.86 18.47
N VAL A 145 -2.12 6.46 18.08
CA VAL A 145 -0.95 6.49 18.97
C VAL A 145 -0.66 7.90 19.46
N LYS A 146 -0.74 8.90 18.59
CA LYS A 146 -0.53 10.30 18.98
C LYS A 146 -1.62 10.79 19.95
N GLU A 147 -2.88 10.47 19.67
CA GLU A 147 -4.02 10.85 20.51
C GLU A 147 -3.97 10.21 21.90
N ILE A 148 -3.56 8.94 21.99
CA ILE A 148 -3.34 8.24 23.27
C ILE A 148 -2.22 8.92 24.08
N GLU A 149 -1.13 9.33 23.44
CA GLU A 149 -0.05 10.06 24.11
C GLU A 149 -0.48 11.47 24.55
N ASP A 150 -1.26 12.18 23.74
CA ASP A 150 -1.79 13.50 24.10
C ASP A 150 -2.79 13.41 25.27
N ALA A 151 -3.58 12.33 25.36
CA ALA A 151 -4.51 12.09 26.46
C ALA A 151 -3.83 11.63 27.76
N LYS A 152 -2.73 10.86 27.66
CA LYS A 152 -1.95 10.39 28.82
C LYS A 152 -0.44 10.63 28.59
N PRO A 153 0.07 11.84 28.87
CA PRO A 153 1.46 12.20 28.56
C PRO A 153 2.52 11.35 29.27
N ASP A 154 2.20 10.82 30.45
CA ASP A 154 3.10 10.00 31.27
C ASP A 154 3.10 8.52 30.87
N ILE A 155 2.35 8.13 29.82
CA ILE A 155 2.33 6.77 29.31
C ILE A 155 3.74 6.31 28.89
N THR A 156 4.09 5.09 29.24
CA THR A 156 5.37 4.50 28.84
C THR A 156 5.34 4.08 27.36
N VAL A 157 6.50 4.03 26.70
CA VAL A 157 6.59 3.59 25.29
C VAL A 157 6.01 2.17 25.11
N LYS A 158 6.24 1.27 26.08
CA LYS A 158 5.72 -0.10 26.04
C LYS A 158 4.19 -0.15 26.10
N GLU A 159 3.59 0.63 27.00
CA GLU A 159 2.13 0.74 27.09
C GLU A 159 1.54 1.39 25.85
N LEU A 160 2.21 2.41 25.30
CA LEU A 160 1.78 3.08 24.08
C LEU A 160 1.80 2.14 22.87
N ILE A 161 2.85 1.33 22.73
CA ILE A 161 2.92 0.26 21.72
C ILE A 161 1.77 -0.74 21.93
N LYS A 162 1.54 -1.20 23.17
CA LYS A 162 0.47 -2.16 23.46
C LYS A 162 -0.91 -1.60 23.08
N SER A 163 -1.19 -0.34 23.42
CA SER A 163 -2.46 0.32 23.09
C SER A 163 -2.59 0.52 21.58
N GLY A 164 -1.55 0.99 20.90
CA GLY A 164 -1.56 1.12 19.44
C GLY A 164 -1.74 -0.22 18.71
N MET A 165 -1.14 -1.30 19.24
CA MET A 165 -1.34 -2.65 18.70
C MET A 165 -2.75 -3.16 18.90
N ASN A 166 -3.42 -2.79 20.01
CA ASN A 166 -4.82 -3.15 20.21
C ASN A 166 -5.72 -2.47 19.18
N VAL A 167 -5.54 -1.16 18.95
CA VAL A 167 -6.24 -0.44 17.86
C VAL A 167 -5.94 -1.08 16.50
N GLY A 168 -4.69 -1.46 16.27
CA GLY A 168 -4.25 -2.19 15.08
C GLY A 168 -5.00 -3.48 14.85
N LYS A 169 -5.17 -4.31 15.88
CA LYS A 169 -5.92 -5.57 15.79
C LYS A 169 -7.39 -5.35 15.43
N ASP A 170 -8.00 -4.30 15.97
CA ASP A 170 -9.41 -4.00 15.73
C ASP A 170 -9.67 -3.62 14.26
N ILE A 171 -8.76 -2.87 13.63
CA ILE A 171 -8.92 -2.45 12.22
C ILE A 171 -8.31 -3.43 11.22
N MET A 172 -7.41 -4.32 11.65
CA MET A 172 -6.72 -5.26 10.76
C MET A 172 -7.70 -6.15 10.00
N GLY A 173 -8.68 -6.72 10.70
CA GLY A 173 -9.64 -7.65 10.09
C GLY A 173 -10.52 -6.99 9.04
N THR A 174 -11.01 -5.78 9.32
CA THR A 174 -11.86 -5.04 8.39
C THR A 174 -11.08 -4.58 7.16
N MET A 175 -9.87 -4.05 7.34
CA MET A 175 -9.02 -3.58 6.24
C MET A 175 -8.52 -4.72 5.36
N ALA A 176 -8.13 -5.87 5.94
CA ALA A 176 -7.75 -7.05 5.16
C ALA A 176 -8.91 -7.56 4.31
N ASN A 177 -10.12 -7.65 4.89
CA ASN A 177 -11.30 -8.05 4.13
C ASN A 177 -11.61 -7.08 2.98
N THR A 178 -11.56 -5.77 3.23
CA THR A 178 -11.75 -4.76 2.19
C THR A 178 -10.72 -4.90 1.06
N LEU A 179 -9.45 -5.13 1.39
CA LEU A 179 -8.39 -5.27 0.39
C LEU A 179 -8.57 -6.56 -0.44
N ILE A 180 -8.87 -7.69 0.21
CA ILE A 180 -9.14 -8.96 -0.49
C ILE A 180 -10.36 -8.80 -1.42
N LEU A 181 -11.45 -8.24 -0.93
CA LEU A 181 -12.65 -8.00 -1.74
C LEU A 181 -12.40 -7.04 -2.90
N ALA A 182 -11.54 -6.03 -2.72
CA ALA A 182 -11.15 -5.12 -3.80
C ALA A 182 -10.40 -5.86 -4.93
N TYR A 183 -9.47 -6.77 -4.59
CA TYR A 183 -8.80 -7.61 -5.58
C TYR A 183 -9.76 -8.60 -6.25
N VAL A 184 -10.57 -9.32 -5.47
CA VAL A 184 -11.56 -10.27 -5.99
C VAL A 184 -12.56 -9.56 -6.92
N GLY A 185 -13.05 -8.39 -6.53
CA GLY A 185 -13.94 -7.58 -7.35
C GLY A 185 -13.29 -7.12 -8.65
N GLY A 186 -12.01 -6.72 -8.61
CA GLY A 186 -11.24 -6.38 -9.81
C GLY A 186 -11.00 -7.57 -10.75
N ALA A 187 -10.89 -8.77 -10.20
CA ALA A 187 -10.67 -10.02 -10.93
C ALA A 187 -11.95 -10.77 -11.32
N MET A 188 -13.15 -10.22 -11.04
CA MET A 188 -14.42 -10.94 -11.20
C MET A 188 -14.64 -11.47 -12.62
N TYR A 189 -14.34 -10.66 -13.65
CA TYR A 189 -14.47 -11.08 -15.05
C TYR A 189 -13.54 -12.22 -15.41
N ILE A 190 -12.30 -12.18 -14.91
CA ILE A 190 -11.30 -13.22 -15.13
C ILE A 190 -11.72 -14.52 -14.43
N MET A 191 -12.24 -14.45 -13.21
CA MET A 191 -12.75 -15.62 -12.49
C MET A 191 -13.92 -16.29 -13.22
N ILE A 192 -14.86 -15.51 -13.77
CA ILE A 192 -15.97 -16.04 -14.57
C ILE A 192 -15.45 -16.71 -15.84
N MET A 193 -14.51 -16.05 -16.54
CA MET A 193 -13.89 -16.59 -17.76
C MET A 193 -13.26 -17.95 -17.49
N VAL A 194 -12.38 -18.05 -16.49
CA VAL A 194 -11.68 -19.30 -16.12
C VAL A 194 -12.66 -20.39 -15.66
N SER A 195 -13.66 -20.04 -14.84
CA SER A 195 -14.69 -20.99 -14.38
C SER A 195 -15.52 -21.56 -15.54
N SER A 196 -15.76 -20.76 -16.58
CA SER A 196 -16.52 -21.18 -17.77
C SER A 196 -15.70 -22.13 -18.68
N TYR A 197 -14.39 -21.90 -18.83
CA TYR A 197 -13.50 -22.79 -19.62
C TYR A 197 -13.18 -24.11 -18.94
N SER A 198 -13.14 -24.13 -17.60
CA SER A 198 -12.91 -25.34 -16.80
C SER A 198 -13.95 -26.45 -17.02
N TYR A 199 -15.12 -26.13 -17.59
CA TYR A 199 -16.15 -27.12 -17.91
C TYR A 199 -15.90 -27.90 -19.22
N SER A 200 -14.91 -27.53 -20.04
CA SER A 200 -14.83 -28.02 -21.44
C SER A 200 -13.53 -28.69 -21.89
N SER A 201 -12.39 -28.59 -21.20
CA SER A 201 -11.15 -29.21 -21.74
C SER A 201 -9.97 -29.38 -20.77
N SER A 202 -9.27 -30.51 -20.90
CA SER A 202 -8.20 -31.01 -20.01
C SER A 202 -6.81 -30.35 -20.18
N VAL A 203 -6.64 -29.41 -21.11
CA VAL A 203 -5.34 -28.78 -21.47
C VAL A 203 -5.27 -27.31 -21.01
N THR A 204 -6.40 -26.69 -20.69
CA THR A 204 -6.54 -25.29 -20.21
C THR A 204 -6.19 -25.10 -18.72
N THR A 205 -6.07 -26.19 -17.96
CA THR A 205 -5.91 -26.20 -16.50
C THR A 205 -4.69 -25.43 -15.99
N ALA A 206 -3.57 -25.40 -16.73
CA ALA A 206 -2.34 -24.75 -16.27
C ALA A 206 -2.40 -23.21 -16.38
N VAL A 207 -2.90 -22.70 -17.50
CA VAL A 207 -3.06 -21.24 -17.72
C VAL A 207 -4.15 -20.67 -16.81
N ASP A 208 -5.24 -21.43 -16.63
CA ASP A 208 -6.31 -21.12 -15.69
C ASP A 208 -5.81 -21.04 -14.24
N GLN A 209 -4.88 -21.93 -13.86
CA GLN A 209 -4.24 -21.93 -12.54
C GLN A 209 -3.30 -20.74 -12.36
N ASP A 210 -2.51 -20.36 -13.35
CA ASP A 210 -1.55 -19.24 -13.24
C ASP A 210 -2.25 -17.89 -13.02
N VAL A 211 -3.31 -17.63 -13.78
CA VAL A 211 -4.05 -16.37 -13.68
C VAL A 211 -4.76 -16.28 -12.32
N ILE A 212 -5.47 -17.33 -11.91
CA ILE A 212 -6.12 -17.37 -10.59
C ILE A 212 -5.08 -17.28 -9.46
N ALA A 213 -3.97 -18.01 -9.57
CA ALA A 213 -2.90 -17.98 -8.57
C ALA A 213 -2.31 -16.59 -8.42
N SER A 214 -2.17 -15.84 -9.52
CA SER A 214 -1.68 -14.45 -9.47
C SER A 214 -2.65 -13.50 -8.75
N GLU A 215 -3.96 -13.67 -8.91
CA GLU A 215 -4.97 -12.85 -8.22
C GLU A 215 -5.04 -13.20 -6.73
N ILE A 216 -4.95 -14.49 -6.38
CA ILE A 216 -4.83 -14.93 -5.00
C ILE A 216 -3.54 -14.38 -4.38
N LEU A 217 -2.42 -14.44 -5.10
CA LEU A 217 -1.16 -13.88 -4.64
C LEU A 217 -1.26 -12.37 -4.40
N LYS A 218 -1.93 -11.61 -5.28
CA LYS A 218 -2.16 -10.18 -5.07
C LYS A 218 -2.93 -9.90 -3.78
N ALA A 219 -4.04 -10.60 -3.58
CA ALA A 219 -4.87 -10.46 -2.38
C ALA A 219 -4.11 -10.82 -1.11
N LEU A 220 -3.37 -11.93 -1.10
CA LEU A 220 -2.61 -12.40 0.06
C LEU A 220 -1.38 -11.53 0.34
N ALA A 221 -0.54 -11.27 -0.65
CA ALA A 221 0.68 -10.47 -0.47
C ALA A 221 0.36 -9.05 0.00
N GLY A 222 -0.65 -8.41 -0.61
CA GLY A 222 -1.12 -7.10 -0.18
C GLY A 222 -1.65 -7.10 1.26
N SER A 223 -2.44 -8.11 1.63
CA SER A 223 -2.99 -8.23 2.99
C SER A 223 -1.91 -8.51 4.03
N ILE A 224 -0.92 -9.34 3.72
CA ILE A 224 0.20 -9.61 4.62
C ILE A 224 1.04 -8.33 4.82
N GLY A 225 1.32 -7.59 3.74
CA GLY A 225 1.99 -6.28 3.85
C GLY A 225 1.23 -5.31 4.76
N LEU A 226 -0.09 -5.27 4.67
CA LEU A 226 -0.96 -4.48 5.55
C LEU A 226 -0.86 -4.93 7.02
N ILE A 227 -0.88 -6.25 7.27
CA ILE A 227 -0.75 -6.81 8.63
C ILE A 227 0.59 -6.42 9.26
N PHE A 228 1.69 -6.43 8.50
CA PHE A 228 3.00 -6.01 8.99
C PHE A 228 3.16 -4.48 9.10
N ALA A 229 2.43 -3.69 8.31
CA ALA A 229 2.47 -2.23 8.43
C ALA A 229 2.02 -1.75 9.82
N ILE A 230 1.04 -2.43 10.43
CA ILE A 230 0.49 -2.09 11.75
C ILE A 230 1.56 -2.09 12.86
N PRO A 231 2.29 -3.20 13.12
CA PRO A 231 3.33 -3.21 14.15
C PRO A 231 4.47 -2.26 13.83
N ILE A 232 4.89 -2.15 12.57
CA ILE A 232 5.95 -1.22 12.18
C ILE A 232 5.54 0.23 12.49
N THR A 233 4.35 0.64 12.05
CA THR A 233 3.81 1.98 12.31
C THR A 233 3.68 2.24 13.80
N THR A 234 3.15 1.27 14.55
CA THR A 234 2.89 1.43 15.99
C THR A 234 4.18 1.66 16.77
N VAL A 235 5.21 0.84 16.52
CA VAL A 235 6.50 0.96 17.19
C VAL A 235 7.16 2.29 16.85
N VAL A 236 7.18 2.65 15.57
CA VAL A 236 7.81 3.90 15.11
C VAL A 236 7.06 5.11 15.66
N ALA A 237 5.72 5.10 15.64
CA ALA A 237 4.90 6.17 16.20
C ALA A 237 5.13 6.35 17.69
N ALA A 238 5.16 5.27 18.46
CA ALA A 238 5.38 5.35 19.90
C ALA A 238 6.77 5.95 20.24
N LEU A 239 7.81 5.60 19.47
CA LEU A 239 9.15 6.12 19.65
C LEU A 239 9.27 7.60 19.24
N LEU A 240 8.76 7.96 18.06
CA LEU A 240 8.88 9.32 17.53
C LEU A 240 8.05 10.33 18.33
N VAL A 241 6.82 9.98 18.69
CA VAL A 241 5.95 10.85 19.49
C VAL A 241 6.55 11.09 20.88
N LYS A 242 7.04 10.06 21.56
CA LYS A 242 7.66 10.22 22.88
C LYS A 242 8.96 11.03 22.82
N ARG A 243 9.80 10.79 21.80
CA ARG A 243 11.03 11.56 21.59
C ARG A 243 10.75 13.04 21.35
N HIS A 244 9.74 13.37 20.56
CA HIS A 244 9.34 14.75 20.31
C HIS A 244 8.84 15.43 21.59
N ARG A 245 8.06 14.72 22.43
CA ARG A 245 7.59 15.26 23.71
C ARG A 245 8.75 15.55 24.66
N ASN A 246 9.67 14.61 24.84
CA ASN A 246 10.82 14.80 25.73
C ASN A 246 11.67 16.00 25.30
N ARG A 247 11.96 16.12 24.00
CA ARG A 247 12.64 17.30 23.43
C ARG A 247 11.88 18.60 23.68
N SER A 248 10.55 18.57 23.60
CA SER A 248 9.73 19.76 23.88
C SER A 248 9.76 20.16 25.35
N LYS A 249 9.82 19.19 26.27
CA LYS A 249 9.97 19.44 27.73
C LYS A 249 11.35 20.04 28.06
N GLU A 250 12.42 19.49 27.49
CA GLU A 250 13.79 20.01 27.67
C GLU A 250 13.94 21.46 27.20
N ILE A 251 13.23 21.87 26.14
CA ILE A 251 13.27 23.25 25.63
C ILE A 251 12.43 24.20 26.50
N SER A 252 11.34 23.71 27.14
CA SER A 252 10.48 24.53 27.99
C SER A 252 11.00 24.73 29.41
N GLU A 253 11.91 23.88 29.88
CA GLU A 253 12.58 23.97 31.18
C GLU A 253 14.09 24.20 30.99
N PRO A 254 14.53 25.38 30.51
CA PRO A 254 15.96 25.67 30.48
C PRO A 254 16.48 25.70 31.92
N GLU A 255 17.51 24.90 32.19
CA GLU A 255 18.24 24.85 33.45
C GLU A 255 18.48 26.26 34.02
N GLY A 256 17.87 26.54 35.18
CA GLY A 256 17.92 27.88 35.76
C GLY A 256 17.36 27.97 37.17
N GLU A 257 17.83 27.12 38.08
CA GLU A 257 18.05 27.46 39.50
C GLU A 257 18.83 26.32 40.18
N LYS A 258 20.16 26.45 40.17
CA LYS A 258 21.08 25.83 41.13
C LYS A 258 22.12 26.86 41.54
#